data_AF-A0A3B8YWD7-F1
#
_entry.id   AF-A0A3B8YWD7-F1
#
_cell.length_a   1.000
_cell.length_b   1.000
_cell.length_c   1.000
_cell.angle_alpha   90.00
_cell.angle_beta   90.00
_cell.angle_gamma   90.00
#
_symmetry.space_group_name_H-M   'P 1'
#
loop_
_entity.id
_entity.type
_entity.pdbx_description
1 polymer ?
#
loop_
_entity_poly.entity_id
_entity_poly.type
_entity_poly.pdbx_seq_one_letter_code
_entity_poly.pdbx_strand_id
1 'polypeptide(L)'
;MQRYLGPENRREALQGAAHVVNAVQIGGYEPCTVTDFEIPDAFGLRQTIADTIGIGGLFRTLRTLPVLLEIARDMEVVCPDAWLLNYTNPMCAITAGLLQGSSIRTMGLCHSVQACIPSLLGNLGLDEKYPAAEVQSSIAGINHQAWLLRVEHAGADLYPEIKKRAGELSARVRDRGGGRWVRELLQRAGMPAEEPCYLHPFWALGGRESGKLSAEEALDVTVGCDLVRFEMLARFGYYLTESSEHTAEYTPWFIKTAQPALIDEYNIPLDEYPRRCRQQIAGWAAQREALLSNTAIEHTPSNEFGASILHALITGEPTQAALNVMNEGWIDNLPANACVEVPSRVDAQGIHPEKIGALPEACAALNRTNIGTQVLAVEAVLQQSRDAIYQAALLDPHTGAELSVDQTVALCDQLLEAHADWLPPFR
;
A
#
# COMPACT_ATOMS: atom_id res chain seq x y z
N MET A 1 20.94 -14.56 21.90
CA MET A 1 20.06 -13.53 21.32
C MET A 1 19.37 -12.83 22.48
N GLN A 2 19.64 -11.55 22.70
CA GLN A 2 18.92 -10.77 23.72
C GLN A 2 17.53 -10.42 23.19
N ARG A 3 16.55 -10.31 24.09
CA ARG A 3 15.16 -9.97 23.77
C ARG A 3 14.71 -8.92 24.77
N TYR A 4 14.06 -7.89 24.27
CA TYR A 4 13.53 -6.79 25.05
C TYR A 4 12.04 -6.71 24.75
N LEU A 5 11.22 -6.68 25.80
CA LEU A 5 9.77 -6.68 25.70
C LEU A 5 9.24 -5.42 26.35
N GLY A 6 8.22 -4.80 25.75
CA GLY A 6 7.59 -3.61 26.29
C GLY A 6 8.34 -2.31 26.00
N PRO A 7 7.62 -1.17 25.96
CA PRO A 7 8.20 0.15 25.68
C PRO A 7 9.24 0.60 26.71
N GLU A 8 9.16 0.11 27.95
CA GLU A 8 10.10 0.42 29.04
C GLU A 8 11.53 -0.07 28.77
N ASN A 9 11.69 -1.12 27.96
CA ASN A 9 12.98 -1.70 27.60
C ASN A 9 13.48 -1.22 26.22
N ARG A 10 12.75 -0.30 25.58
CA ARG A 10 13.00 0.12 24.19
C ARG A 10 14.39 0.73 23.99
N ARG A 11 14.84 1.59 24.90
CA ARG A 11 16.20 2.19 24.82
C ARG A 11 17.29 1.13 24.88
N GLU A 12 17.13 0.14 25.73
CA GLU A 12 18.09 -0.95 25.88
C GLU A 12 18.12 -1.83 24.63
N ALA A 13 16.96 -2.05 23.99
CA ALA A 13 16.84 -2.74 22.71
C ALA A 13 17.51 -1.99 21.54
N LEU A 14 17.46 -0.66 21.58
CA LEU A 14 17.98 0.22 20.53
C LEU A 14 19.47 0.57 20.71
N GLN A 15 20.04 0.34 21.89
CA GLN A 15 21.36 0.82 22.27
C GLN A 15 22.44 0.36 21.27
N GLY A 16 23.05 1.33 20.57
CA GLY A 16 24.12 1.07 19.60
C GLY A 16 23.67 0.35 18.31
N ALA A 17 22.37 0.25 18.04
CA ALA A 17 21.88 -0.30 16.78
C ALA A 17 22.35 0.55 15.59
N ALA A 18 22.81 -0.10 14.51
CA ALA A 18 23.10 0.59 13.24
C ALA A 18 21.86 0.67 12.33
N HIS A 19 20.92 -0.25 12.50
CA HIS A 19 19.70 -0.35 11.71
C HIS A 19 18.55 -0.78 12.60
N VAL A 20 17.38 -0.18 12.40
CA VAL A 20 16.15 -0.45 13.13
C VAL A 20 15.05 -0.68 12.11
N VAL A 21 14.36 -1.82 12.20
CA VAL A 21 13.23 -2.17 11.33
C VAL A 21 11.93 -1.94 12.08
N ASN A 22 11.05 -1.12 11.52
CA ASN A 22 9.74 -0.80 12.10
C ASN A 22 8.62 -1.45 11.29
N ALA A 23 7.92 -2.41 11.91
CA ALA A 23 6.76 -3.10 11.33
C ALA A 23 5.69 -3.30 12.41
N VAL A 24 5.01 -2.23 12.80
CA VAL A 24 4.03 -2.22 13.91
C VAL A 24 2.61 -1.97 13.40
N GLN A 25 1.62 -2.38 14.18
CA GLN A 25 0.22 -2.01 13.99
C GLN A 25 -0.31 -1.46 15.32
N ILE A 26 -0.34 -0.15 15.45
CA ILE A 26 -0.80 0.51 16.68
C ILE A 26 -2.32 0.31 16.83
N GLY A 27 -2.73 -0.21 17.98
CA GLY A 27 -4.13 -0.53 18.28
C GLY A 27 -4.64 -1.88 17.76
N GLY A 28 -3.83 -2.62 17.00
CA GLY A 28 -4.13 -3.97 16.53
C GLY A 28 -5.39 -4.08 15.65
N TYR A 29 -5.86 -5.32 15.48
CA TYR A 29 -7.12 -5.62 14.80
C TYR A 29 -8.31 -5.09 15.62
N GLU A 30 -8.44 -5.55 16.86
CA GLU A 30 -9.40 -5.03 17.84
C GLU A 30 -8.66 -4.21 18.91
N PRO A 31 -9.13 -3.00 19.26
CA PRO A 31 -10.34 -2.36 18.73
C PRO A 31 -10.11 -1.55 17.45
N CYS A 32 -8.87 -1.15 17.14
CA CYS A 32 -8.65 -0.01 16.25
C CYS A 32 -9.00 -0.27 14.78
N THR A 33 -8.56 -1.40 14.21
CA THR A 33 -8.89 -1.70 12.80
C THR A 33 -10.38 -1.88 12.61
N VAL A 34 -11.07 -2.55 13.55
CA VAL A 34 -12.54 -2.68 13.51
C VAL A 34 -13.21 -1.31 13.57
N THR A 35 -12.75 -0.42 14.47
CA THR A 35 -13.28 0.94 14.61
C THR A 35 -13.10 1.77 13.33
N ASP A 36 -11.96 1.63 12.65
CA ASP A 36 -11.68 2.33 11.38
C ASP A 36 -12.60 1.89 10.23
N PHE A 37 -13.30 0.76 10.36
CA PHE A 37 -14.28 0.28 9.38
C PHE A 37 -15.72 0.53 9.84
N GLU A 38 -16.08 0.15 11.07
CA GLU A 38 -17.47 0.18 11.54
C GLU A 38 -18.01 1.61 11.69
N ILE A 39 -17.22 2.55 12.21
CA ILE A 39 -17.70 3.94 12.36
C ILE A 39 -17.90 4.60 10.99
N PRO A 40 -16.95 4.56 10.03
CA PRO A 40 -17.19 5.10 8.69
C PRO A 40 -18.34 4.44 7.94
N ASP A 41 -18.52 3.11 8.07
CA ASP A 41 -19.62 2.39 7.42
C ASP A 41 -20.99 2.89 7.90
N ALA A 42 -21.13 3.24 9.18
CA ALA A 42 -22.35 3.85 9.71
C ALA A 42 -22.71 5.20 9.08
N PHE A 43 -21.74 5.88 8.45
CA PHE A 43 -21.93 7.11 7.68
C PHE A 43 -22.09 6.84 6.17
N GLY A 44 -21.98 5.59 5.72
CA GLY A 44 -22.01 5.18 4.31
C GLY A 44 -20.63 5.16 3.64
N LEU A 45 -19.54 5.36 4.38
CA LEU A 45 -18.17 5.30 3.86
C LEU A 45 -17.60 3.88 4.00
N ARG A 46 -17.89 3.05 3.00
CA ARG A 46 -17.36 1.68 2.91
C ARG A 46 -15.91 1.68 2.42
N GLN A 47 -15.08 0.79 2.95
CA GLN A 47 -13.64 0.74 2.66
C GLN A 47 -13.22 -0.69 2.29
N THR A 48 -12.07 -0.83 1.64
CA THR A 48 -11.47 -2.15 1.31
C THR A 48 -10.38 -2.49 2.31
N ILE A 49 -9.39 -1.59 2.47
CA ILE A 49 -8.16 -1.79 3.23
C ILE A 49 -8.04 -0.81 4.39
N ALA A 50 -8.33 0.47 4.17
CA ALA A 50 -8.32 1.53 5.18
C ALA A 50 -6.98 1.69 5.94
N ASP A 51 -5.85 1.23 5.37
CA ASP A 51 -4.55 1.27 6.02
C ASP A 51 -3.61 2.37 5.51
N THR A 52 -3.97 3.05 4.42
CA THR A 52 -3.09 3.97 3.70
C THR A 52 -3.72 5.35 3.46
N ILE A 53 -4.89 5.40 2.82
CA ILE A 53 -5.62 6.63 2.47
C ILE A 53 -7.04 6.56 3.05
N GLY A 54 -7.93 7.51 2.71
CA GLY A 54 -9.28 7.52 3.25
C GLY A 54 -9.33 7.92 4.73
N ILE A 55 -10.53 7.92 5.29
CA ILE A 55 -10.74 8.27 6.70
C ILE A 55 -10.04 7.27 7.64
N GLY A 56 -10.03 5.97 7.31
CA GLY A 56 -9.30 4.98 8.10
C GLY A 56 -7.79 5.19 8.07
N GLY A 57 -7.22 5.46 6.89
CA GLY A 57 -5.80 5.80 6.76
C GLY A 57 -5.41 7.08 7.52
N LEU A 58 -6.29 8.10 7.49
CA LEU A 58 -6.10 9.32 8.28
C LEU A 58 -6.00 8.98 9.78
N PHE A 59 -7.00 8.32 10.35
CA PHE A 59 -7.00 8.00 11.79
C PHE A 59 -5.90 7.01 12.18
N ARG A 60 -5.51 6.10 11.28
CA ARG A 60 -4.34 5.25 11.46
C ARG A 60 -3.04 6.05 11.53
N THR A 61 -2.88 7.11 10.73
CA THR A 61 -1.75 8.04 10.83
C THR A 61 -1.72 8.69 12.20
N LEU A 62 -2.87 9.24 12.65
CA LEU A 62 -2.98 9.99 13.91
C LEU A 62 -2.62 9.15 15.14
N ARG A 63 -2.92 7.83 15.12
CA ARG A 63 -2.51 6.88 16.18
C ARG A 63 -1.05 6.45 16.07
N THR A 64 -0.57 6.25 14.85
CA THR A 64 0.71 5.56 14.60
C THR A 64 1.90 6.51 14.66
N LEU A 65 1.81 7.68 14.02
CA LEU A 65 2.93 8.61 13.93
C LEU A 65 3.45 9.08 15.30
N PRO A 66 2.60 9.42 16.31
CA PRO A 66 3.09 9.81 17.63
C PRO A 66 3.96 8.72 18.27
N VAL A 67 3.54 7.46 18.20
CA VAL A 67 4.30 6.33 18.76
C VAL A 67 5.65 6.19 18.06
N LEU A 68 5.68 6.29 16.73
CA LEU A 68 6.93 6.18 15.98
C LEU A 68 7.88 7.36 16.22
N LEU A 69 7.35 8.57 16.47
CA LEU A 69 8.16 9.70 16.91
C LEU A 69 8.77 9.48 18.30
N GLU A 70 8.09 8.77 19.21
CA GLU A 70 8.71 8.37 20.49
C GLU A 70 9.85 7.37 20.30
N ILE A 71 9.69 6.41 19.37
CA ILE A 71 10.78 5.49 19.00
C ILE A 71 11.95 6.28 18.43
N ALA A 72 11.70 7.21 17.51
CA ALA A 72 12.73 8.04 16.91
C ALA A 72 13.47 8.89 17.96
N ARG A 73 12.77 9.48 18.94
CA ARG A 73 13.38 10.22 20.06
C ARG A 73 14.29 9.35 20.92
N ASP A 74 13.91 8.09 21.16
CA ASP A 74 14.79 7.17 21.87
C ASP A 74 16.02 6.82 21.02
N MET A 75 15.85 6.61 19.71
CA MET A 75 16.96 6.40 18.78
C MET A 75 17.93 7.59 18.77
N GLU A 76 17.44 8.83 18.78
CA GLU A 76 18.29 10.04 18.81
C GLU A 76 19.21 10.06 20.03
N VAL A 77 18.81 9.42 21.14
CA VAL A 77 19.62 9.35 22.36
C VAL A 77 20.62 8.20 22.31
N VAL A 78 20.20 7.00 21.87
CA VAL A 78 20.99 5.77 22.07
C VAL A 78 21.64 5.20 20.80
N CYS A 79 21.19 5.63 19.63
CA CYS A 79 21.69 5.25 18.32
C CYS A 79 21.38 6.30 17.23
N PRO A 80 21.86 7.56 17.39
CA PRO A 80 21.49 8.66 16.49
C PRO A 80 21.92 8.43 15.03
N ASP A 81 22.97 7.64 14.82
CA ASP A 81 23.45 7.25 13.49
C ASP A 81 22.77 5.97 12.98
N ALA A 82 21.64 5.53 13.52
CA ALA A 82 20.92 4.39 12.96
C ALA A 82 20.14 4.78 11.69
N TRP A 83 19.91 3.81 10.80
CA TRP A 83 18.84 3.89 9.81
C TRP A 83 17.55 3.30 10.38
N LEU A 84 16.43 4.00 10.22
CA LEU A 84 15.09 3.51 10.47
C LEU A 84 14.45 3.06 9.14
N LEU A 85 14.20 1.76 9.01
CA LEU A 85 13.51 1.16 7.88
C LEU A 85 12.03 1.01 8.25
N ASN A 86 11.19 1.87 7.70
CA ASN A 86 9.75 1.87 7.97
C ASN A 86 8.99 0.98 6.99
N TYR A 87 8.35 -0.07 7.51
CA TYR A 87 7.37 -0.91 6.81
C TYR A 87 5.92 -0.58 7.21
N THR A 88 5.72 0.35 8.14
CA THR A 88 4.41 0.61 8.73
C THR A 88 3.62 1.60 7.89
N ASN A 89 2.40 1.19 7.52
CA ASN A 89 1.42 2.05 6.88
C ASN A 89 0.67 2.94 7.88
N PRO A 90 0.24 4.15 7.48
CA PRO A 90 0.31 4.72 6.13
C PRO A 90 1.71 5.20 5.69
N MET A 91 2.31 4.57 4.68
CA MET A 91 3.74 4.71 4.37
C MET A 91 4.19 6.15 4.13
N CYS A 92 3.46 6.88 3.27
CA CYS A 92 3.81 8.26 2.92
C CYS A 92 3.71 9.18 4.14
N ALA A 93 2.60 9.16 4.87
CA ALA A 93 2.38 10.05 6.01
C ALA A 93 3.32 9.73 7.18
N ILE A 94 3.51 8.44 7.49
CA ILE A 94 4.43 8.01 8.56
C ILE A 94 5.87 8.39 8.23
N THR A 95 6.35 8.04 7.04
CA THR A 95 7.73 8.35 6.63
C THR A 95 7.96 9.85 6.55
N ALA A 96 7.01 10.63 6.00
CA ALA A 96 7.08 12.09 5.98
C ALA A 96 7.13 12.67 7.39
N GLY A 97 6.26 12.21 8.29
CA GLY A 97 6.20 12.70 9.66
C GLY A 97 7.46 12.39 10.47
N LEU A 98 8.07 11.21 10.27
CA LEU A 98 9.35 10.85 10.88
C LEU A 98 10.50 11.73 10.37
N LEU A 99 10.58 11.97 9.06
CA LEU A 99 11.61 12.81 8.45
C LEU A 99 11.46 14.30 8.79
N GLN A 100 10.24 14.76 9.08
CA GLN A 100 9.99 16.14 9.52
C GLN A 100 10.11 16.33 11.04
N GLY A 101 9.78 15.30 11.82
CA GLY A 101 9.66 15.35 13.27
C GLY A 101 10.85 14.78 14.05
N SER A 102 11.88 14.27 13.37
CA SER A 102 13.08 13.69 14.01
C SER A 102 14.33 13.90 13.14
N SER A 103 15.52 13.77 13.73
CA SER A 103 16.79 13.76 13.00
C SER A 103 17.21 12.36 12.51
N ILE A 104 16.41 11.33 12.76
CA ILE A 104 16.75 9.95 12.40
C ILE A 104 16.63 9.73 10.90
N ARG A 105 17.68 9.13 10.34
CA ARG A 105 17.72 8.73 8.93
C ARG A 105 16.66 7.67 8.69
N THR A 106 15.61 8.03 7.94
CA THR A 106 14.43 7.18 7.75
C THR A 106 14.21 6.93 6.27
N MET A 107 13.86 5.69 5.92
CA MET A 107 13.37 5.32 4.59
C MET A 107 12.11 4.46 4.73
N GLY A 108 11.13 4.67 3.84
CA GLY A 108 9.94 3.83 3.79
C GLY A 108 10.06 2.74 2.71
N LEU A 109 9.62 1.52 3.04
CA LEU A 109 9.73 0.34 2.19
C LEU A 109 8.35 -0.28 1.94
N CYS A 110 8.03 -0.52 0.67
CA CYS A 110 6.84 -1.24 0.26
C CYS A 110 7.19 -2.22 -0.87
N HIS A 111 6.45 -3.33 -0.97
CA HIS A 111 6.68 -4.37 -1.96
C HIS A 111 5.92 -4.15 -3.29
N SER A 112 5.04 -3.16 -3.38
CA SER A 112 4.13 -2.97 -4.53
C SER A 112 4.87 -2.86 -5.87
N VAL A 113 5.99 -2.13 -5.88
CA VAL A 113 6.75 -1.83 -7.10
C VAL A 113 7.41 -3.08 -7.70
N GLN A 114 7.96 -3.97 -6.87
CA GLN A 114 8.65 -5.17 -7.37
C GLN A 114 7.68 -6.22 -7.95
N ALA A 115 6.42 -6.21 -7.50
CA ALA A 115 5.36 -7.08 -8.03
C ALA A 115 4.72 -6.53 -9.32
N CYS A 116 4.84 -5.23 -9.59
CA CYS A 116 4.11 -4.55 -10.66
C CYS A 116 4.28 -5.21 -12.04
N ILE A 117 5.52 -5.41 -12.51
CA ILE A 117 5.79 -5.95 -13.85
C ILE A 117 5.40 -7.44 -13.97
N PRO A 118 5.87 -8.35 -13.09
CA PRO A 118 5.45 -9.75 -13.14
C PRO A 118 3.93 -9.93 -13.11
N SER A 119 3.23 -9.22 -12.20
CA SER A 119 1.77 -9.32 -12.08
C SER A 119 1.06 -8.76 -13.31
N LEU A 120 1.45 -7.59 -13.82
CA LEU A 120 0.85 -7.01 -15.02
C LEU A 120 0.98 -7.93 -16.23
N LEU A 121 2.19 -8.45 -16.49
CA LEU A 121 2.43 -9.28 -17.66
C LEU A 121 1.73 -10.65 -17.52
N GLY A 122 1.75 -11.26 -16.34
CA GLY A 122 1.03 -12.50 -16.07
C GLY A 122 -0.49 -12.33 -16.22
N ASN A 123 -1.05 -11.23 -15.71
CA ASN A 123 -2.49 -10.92 -15.83
C ASN A 123 -2.93 -10.70 -17.29
N LEU A 124 -2.00 -10.38 -18.19
CA LEU A 124 -2.29 -10.18 -19.62
C LEU A 124 -1.89 -11.38 -20.49
N GLY A 125 -1.27 -12.42 -19.90
CA GLY A 125 -0.73 -13.59 -20.60
C GLY A 125 0.44 -13.21 -21.51
N LEU A 126 1.26 -12.26 -21.06
CA LEU A 126 2.42 -11.70 -21.78
C LEU A 126 3.75 -12.08 -21.13
N ASP A 127 3.74 -12.78 -20.01
CA ASP A 127 4.90 -13.18 -19.20
C ASP A 127 5.83 -14.17 -19.91
N GLU A 128 5.29 -15.10 -20.71
CA GLU A 128 6.10 -15.98 -21.56
C GLU A 128 6.80 -15.21 -22.70
N LYS A 129 6.15 -14.17 -23.22
CA LYS A 129 6.65 -13.35 -24.34
C LYS A 129 7.66 -12.31 -23.87
N TYR A 130 7.45 -11.77 -22.67
CA TYR A 130 8.26 -10.71 -22.07
C TYR A 130 8.61 -11.12 -20.63
N PRO A 131 9.67 -11.92 -20.43
CA PRO A 131 10.10 -12.30 -19.10
C PRO A 131 10.40 -11.05 -18.26
N ALA A 132 9.82 -10.96 -17.06
CA ALA A 132 9.89 -9.73 -16.25
C ALA A 132 11.33 -9.28 -15.94
N ALA A 133 12.28 -10.22 -15.83
CA ALA A 133 13.69 -9.94 -15.60
C ALA A 133 14.38 -9.23 -16.79
N GLU A 134 13.78 -9.27 -17.99
CA GLU A 134 14.29 -8.63 -19.20
C GLU A 134 13.59 -7.30 -19.51
N VAL A 135 12.58 -6.94 -18.73
CA VAL A 135 11.78 -5.73 -18.94
C VAL A 135 12.39 -4.56 -18.19
N GLN A 136 12.70 -3.51 -18.92
CA GLN A 136 13.15 -2.24 -18.36
C GLN A 136 11.93 -1.39 -18.01
N SER A 137 11.91 -0.84 -16.80
CA SER A 137 10.80 0.00 -16.36
C SER A 137 11.26 1.26 -15.64
N SER A 138 10.38 2.24 -15.56
CA SER A 138 10.49 3.40 -14.68
C SER A 138 9.16 3.56 -13.97
N ILE A 139 9.18 3.57 -12.65
CA ILE A 139 8.00 3.66 -11.80
C ILE A 139 8.22 4.78 -10.80
N ALA A 140 7.24 5.68 -10.65
CA ALA A 140 7.32 6.75 -9.68
C ALA A 140 5.95 7.32 -9.31
N GLY A 141 5.85 7.89 -8.11
CA GLY A 141 4.66 8.58 -7.63
C GLY A 141 4.68 8.69 -6.11
N ILE A 142 3.61 8.25 -5.46
CA ILE A 142 3.53 8.09 -4.01
C ILE A 142 3.21 6.63 -3.68
N ASN A 143 3.49 6.19 -2.46
CA ASN A 143 3.19 4.82 -2.04
C ASN A 143 1.73 4.44 -2.33
N HIS A 144 1.54 3.22 -2.84
CA HIS A 144 0.26 2.65 -3.30
C HIS A 144 -0.45 3.44 -4.43
N GLN A 145 0.18 4.47 -5.01
CA GLN A 145 -0.30 5.20 -6.18
C GLN A 145 0.85 5.65 -7.10
N ALA A 146 1.87 4.80 -7.26
CA ALA A 146 2.95 5.02 -8.20
C ALA A 146 2.56 4.53 -9.59
N TRP A 147 3.08 5.22 -10.61
CA TRP A 147 2.74 5.00 -12.01
C TRP A 147 3.90 4.32 -12.74
N LEU A 148 3.60 3.31 -13.54
CA LEU A 148 4.55 2.70 -14.48
C LEU A 148 4.78 3.66 -15.66
N LEU A 149 5.72 4.58 -15.57
CA LEU A 149 5.94 5.62 -16.58
C LEU A 149 6.54 5.08 -17.88
N ARG A 150 7.37 4.04 -17.79
CA ARG A 150 8.03 3.40 -18.92
C ARG A 150 8.04 1.90 -18.72
N VAL A 151 7.80 1.14 -19.80
CA VAL A 151 7.87 -0.32 -19.82
C VAL A 151 8.34 -0.78 -21.19
N GLU A 152 9.55 -1.30 -21.25
CA GLU A 152 10.25 -1.60 -22.51
C GLU A 152 10.87 -3.01 -22.46
N HIS A 153 10.83 -3.72 -23.59
CA HIS A 153 11.59 -4.96 -23.78
C HIS A 153 12.43 -4.83 -25.06
N ALA A 154 13.72 -5.12 -24.95
CA ALA A 154 14.69 -4.94 -26.05
C ALA A 154 14.63 -3.53 -26.72
N GLY A 155 14.32 -2.49 -25.93
CA GLY A 155 14.21 -1.11 -26.39
C GLY A 155 12.88 -0.74 -27.08
N ALA A 156 11.91 -1.66 -27.15
CA ALA A 156 10.58 -1.41 -27.70
C ALA A 156 9.57 -1.13 -26.57
N ASP A 157 8.79 -0.06 -26.71
CA ASP A 157 7.70 0.29 -25.78
C ASP A 157 6.59 -0.78 -25.81
N LEU A 158 6.25 -1.32 -24.64
CA LEU A 158 5.23 -2.35 -24.48
C LEU A 158 3.83 -1.77 -24.25
N TYR A 159 3.68 -0.47 -23.97
CA TYR A 159 2.38 0.12 -23.67
C TYR A 159 1.30 -0.09 -24.75
N PRO A 160 1.60 0.01 -26.07
CA PRO A 160 0.61 -0.25 -27.10
C PRO A 160 -0.01 -1.66 -27.02
N GLU A 161 0.82 -2.68 -26.80
CA GLU A 161 0.36 -4.07 -26.67
C GLU A 161 -0.37 -4.28 -25.33
N ILE A 162 0.19 -3.76 -24.23
CA ILE A 162 -0.42 -3.83 -22.89
C ILE A 162 -1.82 -3.22 -22.90
N LYS A 163 -1.98 -2.00 -23.45
CA LYS A 163 -3.27 -1.30 -23.52
C LYS A 163 -4.28 -2.04 -24.38
N LYS A 164 -3.85 -2.53 -25.55
CA LYS A 164 -4.70 -3.33 -26.43
C LYS A 164 -5.21 -4.58 -25.69
N ARG A 165 -4.29 -5.33 -25.09
CA ARG A 165 -4.60 -6.59 -24.40
C ARG A 165 -5.48 -6.35 -23.18
N ALA A 166 -5.14 -5.39 -22.33
CA ALA A 166 -5.95 -5.01 -21.19
C ALA A 166 -7.36 -4.58 -21.60
N GLY A 167 -7.50 -3.80 -22.67
CA GLY A 167 -8.80 -3.39 -23.21
C GLY A 167 -9.65 -4.56 -23.69
N GLU A 168 -9.09 -5.46 -24.49
CA GLU A 168 -9.77 -6.65 -25.01
C GLU A 168 -10.22 -7.59 -23.88
N LEU A 169 -9.33 -7.89 -22.94
CA LEU A 169 -9.62 -8.78 -21.82
C LEU A 169 -10.64 -8.17 -20.84
N SER A 170 -10.47 -6.89 -20.47
CA SER A 170 -11.40 -6.21 -19.57
C SER A 170 -12.79 -6.09 -20.16
N ALA A 171 -12.90 -5.81 -21.47
CA ALA A 171 -14.19 -5.79 -22.17
C ALA A 171 -14.85 -7.17 -22.12
N ARG A 172 -14.10 -8.24 -22.41
CA ARG A 172 -14.61 -9.61 -22.33
C ARG A 172 -15.11 -9.98 -20.93
N VAL A 173 -14.36 -9.65 -19.88
CA VAL A 173 -14.77 -9.93 -18.49
C VAL A 173 -16.03 -9.14 -18.13
N ARG A 174 -16.10 -7.85 -18.50
CA ARG A 174 -17.30 -7.03 -18.26
C ARG A 174 -18.52 -7.52 -19.02
N ASP A 175 -18.38 -7.91 -20.28
CA ASP A 175 -19.47 -8.48 -21.10
C ASP A 175 -20.04 -9.78 -20.50
N ARG A 176 -19.23 -10.51 -19.73
CA ARG A 176 -19.65 -11.71 -19.00
C ARG A 176 -20.31 -11.41 -17.64
N GLY A 177 -20.30 -10.17 -17.18
CA GLY A 177 -20.87 -9.75 -15.89
C GLY A 177 -19.85 -9.23 -14.87
N GLY A 178 -18.61 -8.94 -15.28
CA GLY A 178 -17.59 -8.31 -14.44
C GLY A 178 -17.15 -9.19 -13.27
N GLY A 179 -16.84 -8.57 -12.14
CA GLY A 179 -16.42 -9.27 -10.92
C GLY A 179 -17.43 -10.29 -10.39
N ARG A 180 -18.73 -10.05 -10.54
CA ARG A 180 -19.77 -11.03 -10.20
C ARG A 180 -19.56 -12.35 -10.93
N TRP A 181 -19.33 -12.29 -12.24
CA TRP A 181 -19.09 -13.49 -13.04
C TRP A 181 -17.81 -14.22 -12.63
N VAL A 182 -16.75 -13.48 -12.26
CA VAL A 182 -15.50 -14.06 -11.76
C VAL A 182 -15.75 -14.90 -10.50
N ARG A 183 -16.50 -14.36 -9.55
CA ARG A 183 -16.84 -15.07 -8.31
C ARG A 183 -17.71 -16.31 -8.56
N GLU A 184 -18.71 -16.19 -9.43
CA GLU A 184 -19.55 -17.33 -9.85
C GLU A 184 -18.73 -18.44 -10.54
N LEU A 185 -17.77 -18.06 -11.39
CA LEU A 185 -16.85 -19.00 -12.04
C LEU A 185 -15.99 -19.74 -11.00
N LEU A 186 -15.36 -19.02 -10.08
CA LEU A 186 -14.55 -19.62 -9.01
C LEU A 186 -15.38 -20.56 -8.15
N GLN A 187 -16.60 -20.16 -7.77
CA GLN A 187 -17.49 -20.99 -6.98
C GLN A 187 -17.84 -22.30 -7.69
N ARG A 188 -18.20 -22.24 -8.99
CA ARG A 188 -18.47 -23.43 -9.82
C ARG A 188 -17.26 -24.35 -9.97
N ALA A 189 -16.06 -23.77 -10.01
CA ALA A 189 -14.80 -24.51 -10.06
C ALA A 189 -14.40 -25.12 -8.70
N GLY A 190 -15.20 -24.91 -7.64
CA GLY A 190 -14.87 -25.34 -6.28
C GLY A 190 -13.61 -24.66 -5.76
N MET A 191 -13.43 -23.39 -6.11
CA MET A 191 -12.32 -22.52 -5.72
C MET A 191 -12.85 -21.44 -4.76
N PRO A 192 -11.99 -20.87 -3.90
CA PRO A 192 -12.44 -19.90 -2.91
C PRO A 192 -12.77 -18.54 -3.55
N ALA A 193 -14.03 -18.34 -3.91
CA ALA A 193 -14.52 -17.13 -4.58
C ALA A 193 -14.53 -15.87 -3.69
N GLU A 194 -14.60 -16.05 -2.38
CA GLU A 194 -14.74 -14.97 -1.39
C GLU A 194 -13.41 -14.56 -0.74
N GLU A 195 -12.33 -15.28 -1.03
CA GLU A 195 -11.01 -14.93 -0.50
C GLU A 195 -10.42 -13.72 -1.27
N PRO A 196 -9.41 -13.02 -0.72
CA PRO A 196 -8.91 -11.75 -1.27
C PRO A 196 -8.49 -11.78 -2.74
N CYS A 197 -8.83 -10.72 -3.49
CA CYS A 197 -8.60 -10.67 -4.94
C CYS A 197 -7.11 -10.76 -5.33
N TYR A 198 -6.19 -10.32 -4.46
CA TYR A 198 -4.75 -10.42 -4.72
C TYR A 198 -4.23 -11.88 -4.75
N LEU A 199 -4.97 -12.83 -4.19
CA LEU A 199 -4.64 -14.26 -4.24
C LEU A 199 -5.18 -14.97 -5.49
N HIS A 200 -6.14 -14.35 -6.19
CA HIS A 200 -6.83 -14.97 -7.33
C HIS A 200 -5.88 -15.32 -8.48
N PRO A 201 -4.82 -14.54 -8.82
CA PRO A 201 -3.84 -14.96 -9.81
C PRO A 201 -3.15 -16.30 -9.48
N PHE A 202 -2.78 -16.51 -8.21
CA PHE A 202 -2.18 -17.77 -7.78
C PHE A 202 -3.16 -18.94 -7.92
N TRP A 203 -4.43 -18.74 -7.56
CA TRP A 203 -5.44 -19.77 -7.74
C TRP A 203 -5.83 -20.00 -9.19
N ALA A 204 -5.85 -18.96 -10.02
CA ALA A 204 -6.10 -19.09 -11.44
C ALA A 204 -5.04 -19.98 -12.10
N LEU A 205 -3.77 -19.79 -11.72
CA LEU A 205 -2.66 -20.66 -12.13
C LEU A 205 -2.86 -22.10 -11.65
N GLY A 206 -3.09 -22.31 -10.35
CA GLY A 206 -3.32 -23.67 -9.81
C GLY A 206 -4.60 -24.34 -10.36
N GLY A 207 -5.62 -23.55 -10.66
CA GLY A 207 -6.88 -23.97 -11.29
C GLY A 207 -6.67 -24.41 -12.72
N ARG A 208 -5.83 -23.69 -13.48
CA ARG A 208 -5.37 -24.09 -14.82
C ARG A 208 -4.57 -25.38 -14.78
N GLU A 209 -3.59 -25.49 -13.88
CA GLU A 209 -2.73 -26.68 -13.75
C GLU A 209 -3.51 -27.93 -13.35
N SER A 210 -4.51 -27.77 -12.47
CA SER A 210 -5.39 -28.86 -12.04
C SER A 210 -6.54 -29.17 -13.02
N GLY A 211 -6.66 -28.42 -14.12
CA GLY A 211 -7.72 -28.59 -15.12
C GLY A 211 -9.11 -28.12 -14.68
N LYS A 212 -9.21 -27.38 -13.58
CA LYS A 212 -10.47 -26.79 -13.08
C LYS A 212 -10.89 -25.54 -13.85
N LEU A 213 -9.94 -24.84 -14.45
CA LEU A 213 -10.14 -23.68 -15.32
C LEU A 213 -9.44 -23.92 -16.65
N SER A 214 -10.05 -23.49 -17.75
CA SER A 214 -9.33 -23.33 -19.01
C SER A 214 -8.27 -22.23 -18.91
N ALA A 215 -7.31 -22.20 -19.84
CA ALA A 215 -6.32 -21.13 -19.89
C ALA A 215 -6.97 -19.74 -20.10
N GLU A 216 -8.07 -19.68 -20.85
CA GLU A 216 -8.85 -18.45 -21.04
C GLU A 216 -9.54 -18.01 -19.75
N GLU A 217 -10.22 -18.93 -19.06
CA GLU A 217 -10.88 -18.65 -17.78
C GLU A 217 -9.89 -18.22 -16.69
N ALA A 218 -8.72 -18.85 -16.62
CA ALA A 218 -7.69 -18.45 -15.68
C ALA A 218 -7.24 -16.99 -15.92
N LEU A 219 -7.06 -16.60 -17.18
CA LEU A 219 -6.70 -15.23 -17.55
C LEU A 219 -7.85 -14.25 -17.27
N ASP A 220 -9.10 -14.66 -17.50
CA ASP A 220 -10.27 -13.82 -17.19
C ASP A 220 -10.44 -13.59 -15.69
N VAL A 221 -10.12 -14.58 -14.85
CA VAL A 221 -10.09 -14.43 -13.39
C VAL A 221 -9.03 -13.41 -12.97
N THR A 222 -7.81 -13.50 -13.50
CA THR A 222 -6.73 -12.58 -13.12
C THR A 222 -7.06 -11.13 -13.53
N VAL A 223 -7.58 -10.93 -14.74
CA VAL A 223 -8.03 -9.62 -15.22
C VAL A 223 -9.22 -9.10 -14.43
N GLY A 224 -10.16 -9.98 -14.11
CA GLY A 224 -11.34 -9.67 -13.31
C GLY A 224 -11.03 -9.18 -11.89
N CYS A 225 -9.86 -9.52 -11.36
CA CYS A 225 -9.37 -9.02 -10.07
C CYS A 225 -8.68 -7.66 -10.17
N ASP A 226 -8.43 -7.19 -11.40
CA ASP A 226 -7.62 -6.01 -11.66
C ASP A 226 -8.33 -4.94 -12.49
N LEU A 227 -9.66 -5.03 -12.55
CA LEU A 227 -10.50 -4.17 -13.39
C LEU A 227 -10.37 -2.69 -13.04
N VAL A 228 -10.16 -2.34 -11.76
CA VAL A 228 -9.98 -0.94 -11.35
C VAL A 228 -8.69 -0.39 -11.96
N ARG A 229 -7.56 -1.08 -11.82
CA ARG A 229 -6.30 -0.64 -12.41
C ARG A 229 -6.33 -0.60 -13.94
N PHE A 230 -7.00 -1.54 -14.59
CA PHE A 230 -7.14 -1.50 -16.05
C PHE A 230 -8.07 -0.38 -16.52
N GLU A 231 -9.09 -0.03 -15.75
CA GLU A 231 -9.89 1.17 -15.99
C GLU A 231 -9.02 2.43 -15.85
N MET A 232 -8.20 2.51 -14.81
CA MET A 232 -7.25 3.62 -14.64
C MET A 232 -6.26 3.71 -15.81
N LEU A 233 -5.70 2.58 -16.26
CA LEU A 233 -4.85 2.53 -17.45
C LEU A 233 -5.57 3.04 -18.70
N ALA A 234 -6.83 2.67 -18.90
CA ALA A 234 -7.61 3.08 -20.05
C ALA A 234 -7.93 4.59 -20.05
N ARG A 235 -8.13 5.20 -18.87
CA ARG A 235 -8.48 6.62 -18.75
C ARG A 235 -7.28 7.56 -18.64
N PHE A 236 -6.24 7.14 -17.90
CA PHE A 236 -5.07 7.97 -17.60
C PHE A 236 -3.84 7.60 -18.43
N GLY A 237 -3.87 6.45 -19.11
CA GLY A 237 -2.82 6.03 -20.03
C GLY A 237 -1.60 5.37 -19.38
N TYR A 238 -1.57 5.24 -18.06
CA TYR A 238 -0.48 4.62 -17.30
C TYR A 238 -1.03 3.64 -16.27
N TYR A 239 -0.29 2.55 -16.03
CA TYR A 239 -0.66 1.52 -15.07
C TYR A 239 -0.18 1.87 -13.66
N LEU A 240 -0.95 1.49 -12.64
CA LEU A 240 -0.65 1.73 -11.23
C LEU A 240 0.02 0.51 -10.58
N THR A 241 0.96 0.75 -9.67
CA THR A 241 1.74 -0.33 -9.04
C THR A 241 0.93 -1.21 -8.10
N GLU A 242 -0.01 -0.62 -7.36
CA GLU A 242 -0.74 -1.32 -6.30
C GLU A 242 -2.12 -1.82 -6.72
N SER A 243 -2.56 -2.90 -6.11
CA SER A 243 -3.78 -3.65 -6.42
C SER A 243 -5.05 -2.80 -6.58
N SER A 244 -6.03 -3.38 -7.28
CA SER A 244 -7.33 -2.75 -7.51
C SER A 244 -8.10 -2.45 -6.22
N GLU A 245 -7.90 -3.24 -5.15
CA GLU A 245 -8.46 -2.98 -3.82
C GLU A 245 -7.96 -1.66 -3.21
N HIS A 246 -6.66 -1.36 -3.26
CA HIS A 246 -6.11 -0.09 -2.79
C HIS A 246 -6.49 1.05 -3.74
N THR A 247 -6.33 0.85 -5.05
CA THR A 247 -6.61 1.88 -6.06
C THR A 247 -8.06 2.40 -5.96
N ALA A 248 -9.01 1.53 -5.59
CA ALA A 248 -10.40 1.91 -5.37
C ALA A 248 -10.60 2.90 -4.21
N GLU A 249 -9.71 2.92 -3.21
CA GLU A 249 -9.77 3.88 -2.08
C GLU A 249 -9.14 5.23 -2.41
N TYR A 250 -8.16 5.25 -3.32
CA TYR A 250 -7.47 6.47 -3.75
C TYR A 250 -8.31 7.38 -4.66
N THR A 251 -9.48 6.90 -5.11
CA THR A 251 -10.32 7.59 -6.09
C THR A 251 -11.80 7.51 -5.74
N PRO A 252 -12.60 8.54 -6.01
CA PRO A 252 -13.99 8.60 -5.55
C PRO A 252 -14.99 7.88 -6.48
N TRP A 253 -14.52 7.06 -7.42
CA TRP A 253 -15.32 6.63 -8.56
C TRP A 253 -15.90 5.22 -8.42
N PHE A 254 -15.28 4.38 -7.60
CA PHE A 254 -15.53 2.94 -7.59
C PHE A 254 -16.35 2.47 -6.38
N ILE A 255 -16.13 3.10 -5.22
CA ILE A 255 -16.89 2.82 -4.00
C ILE A 255 -17.91 3.93 -3.83
N LYS A 256 -19.17 3.61 -4.15
CA LYS A 256 -20.27 4.58 -4.19
C LYS A 256 -21.52 4.03 -3.55
N THR A 257 -22.08 4.73 -2.56
CA THR A 257 -23.36 4.33 -1.93
C THR A 257 -24.51 4.40 -2.93
N ALA A 258 -24.52 5.45 -3.76
CA ALA A 258 -25.54 5.64 -4.79
C ALA A 258 -25.45 4.66 -5.97
N GLN A 259 -24.31 3.97 -6.13
CA GLN A 259 -24.05 3.03 -7.23
C GLN A 259 -23.42 1.73 -6.72
N PRO A 260 -24.15 0.95 -5.90
CA PRO A 260 -23.58 -0.22 -5.24
C PRO A 260 -23.18 -1.34 -6.22
N ALA A 261 -23.75 -1.35 -7.44
CA ALA A 261 -23.42 -2.31 -8.48
C ALA A 261 -21.95 -2.24 -8.93
N LEU A 262 -21.27 -1.08 -8.74
CA LEU A 262 -19.85 -0.92 -9.10
C LEU A 262 -18.94 -1.87 -8.32
N ILE A 263 -19.31 -2.23 -7.09
CA ILE A 263 -18.58 -3.20 -6.27
C ILE A 263 -18.50 -4.56 -6.98
N ASP A 264 -19.63 -5.00 -7.53
CA ASP A 264 -19.71 -6.26 -8.27
C ASP A 264 -19.09 -6.15 -9.65
N GLU A 265 -19.28 -5.04 -10.34
CA GLU A 265 -18.77 -4.81 -11.69
C GLU A 265 -17.24 -4.86 -11.72
N TYR A 266 -16.60 -4.16 -10.78
CA TYR A 266 -15.14 -4.01 -10.69
C TYR A 266 -14.47 -5.00 -9.73
N ASN A 267 -15.22 -5.95 -9.16
CA ASN A 267 -14.73 -6.94 -8.22
C ASN A 267 -14.03 -6.35 -6.98
N ILE A 268 -14.61 -5.30 -6.39
CA ILE A 268 -14.01 -4.57 -5.29
C ILE A 268 -14.26 -5.32 -3.97
N PRO A 269 -13.21 -5.77 -3.26
CA PRO A 269 -13.39 -6.55 -2.04
C PRO A 269 -13.57 -5.61 -0.84
N LEU A 270 -14.80 -5.18 -0.56
CA LEU A 270 -15.09 -4.45 0.68
C LEU A 270 -14.71 -5.31 1.91
N ASP A 271 -14.30 -4.64 2.98
CA ASP A 271 -13.91 -5.27 4.25
C ASP A 271 -12.84 -6.36 4.10
N GLU A 272 -11.95 -6.22 3.13
CA GLU A 272 -10.88 -7.19 2.87
C GLU A 272 -9.91 -7.25 4.04
N TYR A 273 -9.45 -6.09 4.53
CA TYR A 273 -8.42 -6.05 5.56
C TYR A 273 -8.87 -6.66 6.89
N PRO A 274 -10.09 -6.41 7.40
CA PRO A 274 -10.63 -7.13 8.56
C PRO A 274 -10.69 -8.66 8.37
N ARG A 275 -11.03 -9.15 7.17
CA ARG A 275 -11.02 -10.58 6.87
C ARG A 275 -9.59 -11.13 6.88
N ARG A 276 -8.66 -10.42 6.25
CA ARG A 276 -7.23 -10.74 6.23
C ARG A 276 -6.65 -10.82 7.64
N CYS A 277 -6.94 -9.84 8.50
CA CYS A 277 -6.50 -9.84 9.90
C CYS A 277 -7.02 -11.08 10.64
N ARG A 278 -8.31 -11.39 10.56
CA ARG A 278 -8.88 -12.58 11.23
C ARG A 278 -8.21 -13.88 10.77
N GLN A 279 -7.99 -14.03 9.46
CA GLN A 279 -7.34 -15.22 8.90
C GLN A 279 -5.89 -15.36 9.38
N GLN A 280 -5.11 -14.27 9.38
CA GLN A 280 -3.73 -14.29 9.84
C GLN A 280 -3.63 -14.56 11.35
N ILE A 281 -4.44 -13.88 12.17
CA ILE A 281 -4.47 -14.05 13.62
C ILE A 281 -4.79 -15.49 14.01
N ALA A 282 -5.76 -16.12 13.32
CA ALA A 282 -6.11 -17.52 13.54
C ALA A 282 -4.91 -18.47 13.31
N GLY A 283 -3.98 -18.10 12.42
CA GLY A 283 -2.78 -18.88 12.11
C GLY A 283 -1.62 -18.66 13.08
N TRP A 284 -1.57 -17.56 13.84
CA TRP A 284 -0.38 -17.19 14.63
C TRP A 284 -0.02 -18.20 15.72
N ALA A 285 -1.00 -18.80 16.38
CA ALA A 285 -0.74 -19.82 17.40
C ALA A 285 -0.03 -21.04 16.78
N ALA A 286 -0.54 -21.53 15.65
CA ALA A 286 0.06 -22.65 14.92
C ALA A 286 1.45 -22.28 14.37
N GLN A 287 1.61 -21.07 13.82
CA GLN A 287 2.89 -20.57 13.33
C GLN A 287 3.92 -20.47 14.46
N ARG A 288 3.53 -19.97 15.63
CA ARG A 288 4.40 -19.91 16.82
C ARG A 288 4.84 -21.31 17.23
N GLU A 289 3.92 -22.26 17.34
CA GLU A 289 4.25 -23.64 17.70
C GLU A 289 5.17 -24.30 16.65
N ALA A 290 4.91 -24.08 15.36
CA ALA A 290 5.78 -24.57 14.28
C ALA A 290 7.20 -23.99 14.36
N LEU A 291 7.34 -22.69 14.64
CA LEU A 291 8.66 -22.03 14.77
C LEU A 291 9.42 -22.47 16.03
N LEU A 292 8.72 -22.65 17.15
CA LEU A 292 9.34 -23.06 18.42
C LEU A 292 9.70 -24.55 18.44
N SER A 293 8.94 -25.39 17.73
CA SER A 293 9.20 -26.84 17.63
C SER A 293 10.22 -27.19 16.55
N ASN A 294 10.47 -26.30 15.59
CA ASN A 294 11.46 -26.51 14.54
C ASN A 294 12.89 -26.29 15.07
N THR A 295 13.66 -27.37 15.18
CA THR A 295 15.07 -27.35 15.59
C THR A 295 16.05 -27.01 14.47
N ALA A 296 15.57 -26.97 13.22
CA ALA A 296 16.34 -26.64 12.02
C ALA A 296 15.56 -25.63 11.16
N ILE A 297 15.44 -24.40 11.66
CA ILE A 297 14.78 -23.32 10.92
C ILE A 297 15.59 -23.02 9.65
N GLU A 298 15.03 -23.40 8.50
CA GLU A 298 15.52 -23.04 7.18
C GLU A 298 14.71 -21.88 6.61
N HIS A 299 15.35 -21.06 5.77
CA HIS A 299 14.69 -19.98 5.04
C HIS A 299 15.34 -19.80 3.68
N THR A 300 14.56 -19.35 2.71
CA THR A 300 15.05 -18.85 1.42
C THR A 300 14.93 -17.33 1.40
N PRO A 301 15.73 -16.63 0.57
CA PRO A 301 15.56 -15.20 0.37
C PRO A 301 14.12 -14.90 -0.05
N SER A 302 13.49 -13.96 0.65
CA SER A 302 12.23 -13.35 0.21
C SER A 302 12.49 -12.35 -0.91
N ASN A 303 11.43 -11.92 -1.59
CA ASN A 303 11.49 -10.79 -2.53
C ASN A 303 11.49 -9.41 -1.83
N GLU A 304 11.42 -9.34 -0.50
CA GLU A 304 11.44 -8.09 0.27
C GLU A 304 12.78 -7.32 0.19
N PHE A 305 12.69 -6.00 0.09
CA PHE A 305 13.87 -5.12 -0.03
C PHE A 305 14.74 -5.01 1.24
N GLY A 306 14.18 -5.23 2.43
CA GLY A 306 14.86 -4.92 3.68
C GLY A 306 16.21 -5.62 3.84
N ALA A 307 16.28 -6.92 3.54
CA ALA A 307 17.52 -7.68 3.67
C ALA A 307 18.59 -7.24 2.65
N SER A 308 18.21 -6.96 1.40
CA SER A 308 19.15 -6.52 0.35
C SER A 308 19.65 -5.10 0.61
N ILE A 309 18.79 -4.21 1.11
CA ILE A 309 19.17 -2.84 1.53
C ILE A 309 20.16 -2.89 2.68
N LEU A 310 19.89 -3.68 3.72
CA LEU A 310 20.80 -3.83 4.84
C LEU A 310 22.15 -4.42 4.40
N HIS A 311 22.12 -5.41 3.50
CA HIS A 311 23.34 -5.94 2.91
C HIS A 311 24.14 -4.85 2.19
N ALA A 312 23.50 -4.04 1.34
CA ALA A 312 24.15 -2.96 0.60
C ALA A 312 24.75 -1.87 1.50
N LEU A 313 24.02 -1.47 2.55
CA LEU A 313 24.50 -0.50 3.54
C LEU A 313 25.73 -1.03 4.31
N ILE A 314 25.80 -2.33 4.58
CA ILE A 314 26.87 -2.96 5.37
C ILE A 314 28.10 -3.28 4.52
N THR A 315 27.91 -3.85 3.33
CA THR A 315 29.00 -4.37 2.49
C THR A 315 29.47 -3.38 1.44
N GLY A 316 28.63 -2.40 1.08
CA GLY A 316 28.86 -1.51 -0.05
C GLY A 316 28.55 -2.13 -1.41
N GLU A 317 28.07 -3.38 -1.47
CA GLU A 317 27.59 -3.98 -2.71
C GLU A 317 26.24 -3.36 -3.08
N PRO A 318 26.14 -2.58 -4.17
CA PRO A 318 24.97 -1.76 -4.41
C PRO A 318 23.73 -2.60 -4.75
N THR A 319 22.56 -2.12 -4.31
CA THR A 319 21.26 -2.65 -4.73
C THR A 319 20.33 -1.53 -5.23
N GLN A 320 19.24 -1.91 -5.86
CA GLN A 320 18.19 -1.02 -6.36
C GLN A 320 16.88 -1.34 -5.65
N ALA A 321 16.20 -0.31 -5.16
CA ALA A 321 14.90 -0.44 -4.50
C ALA A 321 14.02 0.79 -4.80
N ALA A 322 12.71 0.61 -4.81
CA ALA A 322 11.79 1.74 -4.76
C ALA A 322 11.64 2.16 -3.30
N LEU A 323 12.07 3.38 -2.99
CA LEU A 323 12.07 3.90 -1.62
C LEU A 323 11.14 5.09 -1.49
N ASN A 324 10.54 5.20 -0.32
CA ASN A 324 9.73 6.34 0.07
C ASN A 324 10.59 7.36 0.81
N VAL A 325 10.71 8.56 0.24
CA VAL A 325 11.58 9.65 0.70
C VAL A 325 10.89 11.00 0.55
N MET A 326 11.35 12.04 1.25
CA MET A 326 10.88 13.41 1.00
C MET A 326 11.23 13.84 -0.43
N ASN A 327 10.31 14.55 -1.07
CA ASN A 327 10.50 15.02 -2.43
C ASN A 327 11.44 16.24 -2.46
N GLU A 328 12.74 15.99 -2.58
CA GLU A 328 13.76 17.05 -2.73
C GLU A 328 13.92 17.49 -4.20
N GLY A 329 12.82 17.48 -4.94
CA GLY A 329 12.79 17.66 -6.37
C GLY A 329 13.08 16.36 -7.14
N TRP A 330 12.81 15.18 -6.59
CA TRP A 330 12.90 13.93 -7.36
C TRP A 330 11.81 13.85 -8.43
N ILE A 331 10.62 14.36 -8.10
CA ILE A 331 9.48 14.50 -9.02
C ILE A 331 9.10 15.99 -9.11
N ASP A 332 9.28 16.58 -10.30
CA ASP A 332 9.26 18.05 -10.50
C ASP A 332 7.93 18.72 -10.16
N ASN A 333 6.82 18.06 -10.51
CA ASN A 333 5.47 18.61 -10.40
C ASN A 333 4.68 18.06 -9.21
N LEU A 334 5.38 17.52 -8.20
CA LEU A 334 4.83 17.21 -6.88
C LEU A 334 5.42 18.14 -5.80
N PRO A 335 4.69 18.41 -4.70
CA PRO A 335 5.17 19.30 -3.63
C PRO A 335 6.44 18.78 -2.94
N ALA A 336 7.28 19.69 -2.43
CA ALA A 336 8.52 19.33 -1.73
C ALA A 336 8.30 18.70 -0.35
N ASN A 337 7.16 18.99 0.29
CA ASN A 337 6.74 18.41 1.55
C ASN A 337 6.00 17.07 1.38
N ALA A 338 5.96 16.49 0.18
CA ALA A 338 5.40 15.18 -0.07
C ALA A 338 6.44 14.08 0.14
N CYS A 339 6.01 12.94 0.66
CA CYS A 339 6.78 11.70 0.58
C CYS A 339 6.46 10.99 -0.74
N VAL A 340 7.47 10.78 -1.56
CA VAL A 340 7.38 10.19 -2.90
C VAL A 340 8.06 8.83 -2.93
N GLU A 341 7.57 7.95 -3.79
CA GLU A 341 8.13 6.64 -4.06
C GLU A 341 8.91 6.68 -5.37
N VAL A 342 10.24 6.52 -5.29
CA VAL A 342 11.15 6.63 -6.43
C VAL A 342 12.20 5.51 -6.42
N PRO A 343 12.71 5.08 -7.60
CA PRO A 343 13.86 4.20 -7.69
C PRO A 343 15.05 4.85 -7.00
N SER A 344 15.79 4.06 -6.23
CA SER A 344 16.91 4.51 -5.44
C SER A 344 18.00 3.45 -5.44
N ARG A 345 19.23 3.87 -5.76
CA ARG A 345 20.41 3.04 -5.52
C ARG A 345 20.76 3.11 -4.04
N VAL A 346 21.11 1.98 -3.44
CA VAL A 346 21.59 1.90 -2.05
C VAL A 346 22.98 1.28 -2.03
N ASP A 347 23.89 1.88 -1.28
CA ASP A 347 25.26 1.40 -1.06
C ASP A 347 25.78 1.84 0.32
N ALA A 348 27.08 1.67 0.59
CA ALA A 348 27.68 2.02 1.88
C ALA A 348 27.63 3.53 2.21
N GLN A 349 27.32 4.40 1.25
CA GLN A 349 27.13 5.84 1.49
C GLN A 349 25.68 6.21 1.84
N GLY A 350 24.75 5.27 1.73
CA GLY A 350 23.33 5.48 2.06
C GLY A 350 22.43 5.25 0.85
N ILE A 351 21.36 6.04 0.78
CA ILE A 351 20.37 5.98 -0.30
C ILE A 351 20.62 7.12 -1.30
N HIS A 352 20.48 6.80 -2.58
CA HIS A 352 20.69 7.72 -3.69
C HIS A 352 19.44 7.68 -4.59
N PRO A 353 18.41 8.49 -4.27
CA PRO A 353 17.19 8.56 -5.07
C PRO A 353 17.48 9.03 -6.50
N GLU A 354 16.74 8.49 -7.46
CA GLU A 354 16.86 8.84 -8.88
C GLU A 354 15.89 9.95 -9.27
N LYS A 355 16.37 10.89 -10.08
CA LYS A 355 15.54 11.97 -10.63
C LYS A 355 14.58 11.40 -11.68
N ILE A 356 13.29 11.61 -11.48
CA ILE A 356 12.23 11.19 -12.40
C ILE A 356 11.89 12.28 -13.42
N GLY A 357 11.89 13.54 -12.98
CA GLY A 357 11.37 14.66 -13.75
C GLY A 357 9.87 14.88 -13.47
N ALA A 358 9.15 15.51 -14.40
CA ALA A 358 7.71 15.70 -14.27
C ALA A 358 6.94 14.42 -14.63
N LEU A 359 6.00 14.02 -13.78
CA LEU A 359 5.00 13.01 -14.15
C LEU A 359 4.06 13.59 -15.22
N PRO A 360 3.43 12.75 -16.05
CA PRO A 360 2.28 13.16 -16.84
C PRO A 360 1.25 13.90 -15.97
N GLU A 361 0.73 15.02 -16.44
CA GLU A 361 -0.03 15.94 -15.58
C GLU A 361 -1.26 15.30 -14.93
N ALA A 362 -1.95 14.40 -15.63
CA ALA A 362 -3.09 13.69 -15.06
C ALA A 362 -2.68 12.76 -13.90
N CYS A 363 -1.52 12.11 -14.02
CA CYS A 363 -0.95 11.26 -12.96
C CYS A 363 -0.50 12.10 -11.76
N ALA A 364 0.20 13.22 -12.01
CA ALA A 364 0.61 14.16 -10.97
C ALA A 364 -0.60 14.76 -10.24
N ALA A 365 -1.64 15.15 -10.98
CA ALA A 365 -2.86 15.69 -10.40
C ALA A 365 -3.52 14.70 -9.45
N LEU A 366 -3.60 13.41 -9.83
CA LEU A 366 -4.18 12.38 -8.97
C LEU A 366 -3.32 12.07 -7.74
N ASN A 367 -1.99 12.13 -7.85
CA ASN A 367 -1.14 12.07 -6.67
C ASN A 367 -1.38 13.30 -5.77
N ARG A 368 -1.48 14.50 -6.33
CA ARG A 368 -1.70 15.74 -5.56
C ARG A 368 -3.03 15.77 -4.82
N THR A 369 -4.10 15.14 -5.33
CA THR A 369 -5.37 15.04 -4.59
C THR A 369 -5.22 14.26 -3.29
N ASN A 370 -4.26 13.33 -3.22
CA ASN A 370 -4.01 12.48 -2.05
C ASN A 370 -2.85 13.01 -1.18
N ILE A 371 -1.87 13.69 -1.77
CA ILE A 371 -0.75 14.29 -1.01
C ILE A 371 -1.26 15.33 0.00
N GLY A 372 -2.26 16.14 -0.38
CA GLY A 372 -2.80 17.16 0.52
C GLY A 372 -3.34 16.58 1.84
N THR A 373 -4.03 15.44 1.78
CA THR A 373 -4.58 14.77 2.96
C THR A 373 -3.47 14.20 3.84
N GLN A 374 -2.45 13.59 3.23
CA GLN A 374 -1.28 13.05 3.92
C GLN A 374 -0.48 14.15 4.64
N VAL A 375 -0.26 15.28 3.98
CA VAL A 375 0.44 16.44 4.55
C VAL A 375 -0.33 16.98 5.76
N LEU A 376 -1.65 17.14 5.65
CA LEU A 376 -2.49 17.62 6.74
C LEU A 376 -2.59 16.60 7.89
N ALA A 377 -2.55 15.30 7.61
CA ALA A 377 -2.48 14.27 8.65
C ALA A 377 -1.17 14.36 9.45
N VAL A 378 -0.04 14.59 8.77
CA VAL A 378 1.25 14.84 9.42
C VAL A 378 1.21 16.14 10.24
N GLU A 379 0.66 17.21 9.67
CA GLU A 379 0.49 18.49 10.35
C GLU A 379 -0.36 18.37 11.62
N ALA A 380 -1.49 17.65 11.55
CA ALA A 380 -2.35 17.36 12.69
C ALA A 380 -1.56 16.76 13.85
N VAL A 381 -0.69 15.79 13.59
CA VAL A 381 0.16 15.15 14.62
C VAL A 381 1.25 16.09 15.13
N LEU A 382 2.02 16.70 14.24
CA LEU A 382 3.18 17.51 14.62
C LEU A 382 2.78 18.80 15.35
N GLN A 383 1.65 19.39 14.97
CA GLN A 383 1.13 20.62 15.57
C GLN A 383 0.02 20.39 16.59
N GLN A 384 -0.41 19.14 16.80
CA GLN A 384 -1.58 18.80 17.62
C GLN A 384 -2.85 19.55 17.17
N SER A 385 -3.03 19.74 15.86
CA SER A 385 -4.11 20.56 15.29
C SER A 385 -5.34 19.71 14.97
N ARG A 386 -6.46 19.95 15.67
CA ARG A 386 -7.73 19.31 15.35
C ARG A 386 -8.32 19.81 14.03
N ASP A 387 -8.10 21.08 13.70
CA ASP A 387 -8.53 21.66 12.43
C ASP A 387 -7.89 20.96 11.23
N ALA A 388 -6.61 20.60 11.33
CA ALA A 388 -5.91 19.87 10.27
C ALA A 388 -6.52 18.47 10.03
N ILE A 389 -7.06 17.81 11.07
CA ILE A 389 -7.77 16.54 10.94
C ILE A 389 -9.04 16.72 10.09
N TYR A 390 -9.84 17.72 10.42
CA TYR A 390 -11.07 18.01 9.66
C TYR A 390 -10.76 18.40 8.23
N GLN A 391 -9.73 19.22 8.01
CA GLN A 391 -9.31 19.61 6.67
C GLN A 391 -8.83 18.41 5.85
N ALA A 392 -8.05 17.51 6.45
CA ALA A 392 -7.61 16.28 5.80
C ALA A 392 -8.80 15.40 5.39
N ALA A 393 -9.79 15.24 6.28
CA ALA A 393 -11.00 14.46 6.00
C ALA A 393 -11.89 15.11 4.93
N LEU A 394 -12.03 16.43 4.92
CA LEU A 394 -12.80 17.16 3.91
C LEU A 394 -12.15 17.12 2.52
N LEU A 395 -10.82 17.02 2.46
CA LEU A 395 -10.05 16.94 1.22
C LEU A 395 -9.87 15.50 0.73
N ASP A 396 -10.17 14.49 1.57
CA ASP A 396 -10.16 13.09 1.16
C ASP A 396 -11.16 12.85 0.02
N PRO A 397 -10.71 12.36 -1.15
CA PRO A 397 -11.58 12.25 -2.32
C PRO A 397 -12.83 11.41 -2.07
N HIS A 398 -12.71 10.26 -1.39
CA HIS A 398 -13.84 9.37 -1.15
C HIS A 398 -14.80 9.99 -0.13
N THR A 399 -14.29 10.51 0.98
CA THR A 399 -15.07 11.21 2.02
C THR A 399 -15.85 12.38 1.43
N GLY A 400 -15.18 13.28 0.72
CA GLY A 400 -15.81 14.45 0.10
C GLY A 400 -16.80 14.11 -1.03
N ALA A 401 -16.74 12.89 -1.58
CA ALA A 401 -17.66 12.43 -2.61
C ALA A 401 -18.94 11.78 -2.05
N GLU A 402 -18.97 11.39 -0.77
CA GLU A 402 -20.12 10.75 -0.13
C GLU A 402 -20.75 11.61 0.97
N LEU A 403 -19.97 12.41 1.69
CA LEU A 403 -20.42 13.14 2.87
C LEU A 403 -20.46 14.66 2.67
N SER A 404 -21.42 15.31 3.34
CA SER A 404 -21.42 16.76 3.54
C SER A 404 -20.47 17.20 4.66
N VAL A 405 -20.17 18.50 4.73
CA VAL A 405 -19.24 19.07 5.73
C VAL A 405 -19.61 18.66 7.16
N ASP A 406 -20.87 18.83 7.57
CA ASP A 406 -21.31 18.52 8.94
C ASP A 406 -21.23 17.01 9.24
N GLN A 407 -21.50 16.16 8.24
CA GLN A 407 -21.36 14.71 8.38
C GLN A 407 -19.89 14.30 8.51
N THR A 408 -18.99 14.91 7.74
CA THR A 408 -17.54 14.66 7.84
C THR A 408 -17.00 15.07 9.22
N VAL A 409 -17.40 16.24 9.73
CA VAL A 409 -16.99 16.68 11.07
C VAL A 409 -17.52 15.73 12.14
N ALA A 410 -18.80 15.35 12.07
CA ALA A 410 -19.39 14.41 13.02
C ALA A 410 -18.72 13.03 12.98
N LEU A 411 -18.33 12.55 11.79
CA LEU A 411 -17.56 11.31 11.62
C LEU A 411 -16.19 11.42 12.31
N CYS A 412 -15.45 12.50 12.05
CA CYS A 412 -14.17 12.74 12.70
C CYS A 412 -14.31 12.80 14.23
N ASP A 413 -15.35 13.45 14.75
CA ASP A 413 -15.60 13.54 16.19
C ASP A 413 -15.85 12.18 16.83
N GLN A 414 -16.65 11.32 16.19
CA GLN A 414 -16.88 9.95 16.68
C GLN A 414 -15.62 9.09 16.63
N LEU A 415 -14.82 9.20 15.57
CA LEU A 415 -13.55 8.49 15.47
C LEU A 415 -12.53 9.01 16.50
N LEU A 416 -12.48 10.31 16.77
CA LEU A 416 -11.63 10.90 17.82
C LEU A 416 -12.02 10.38 19.20
N GLU A 417 -13.32 10.29 19.49
CA GLU A 417 -13.83 9.75 20.75
C GLU A 417 -13.52 8.26 20.89
N ALA A 418 -13.79 7.46 19.85
CA ALA A 418 -13.57 6.02 19.88
C ALA A 418 -12.09 5.63 19.98
N HIS A 419 -11.20 6.44 19.41
CA HIS A 419 -9.75 6.23 19.47
C HIS A 419 -9.05 7.00 20.61
N ALA A 420 -9.79 7.58 21.56
CA ALA A 420 -9.23 8.48 22.58
C ALA A 420 -8.06 7.89 23.37
N ASP A 421 -8.10 6.58 23.69
CA ASP A 421 -7.03 5.88 24.41
C ASP A 421 -5.74 5.68 23.58
N TRP A 422 -5.81 5.89 22.26
CA TRP A 422 -4.73 5.67 21.29
C TRP A 422 -4.24 6.96 20.63
N LEU A 423 -4.85 8.09 20.94
CA LEU A 423 -4.56 9.38 20.32
C LEU A 423 -3.92 10.35 21.31
N PRO A 424 -2.97 11.18 20.86
CA PRO A 424 -2.52 12.32 21.66
C PRO A 424 -3.65 13.35 21.77
N PRO A 425 -3.58 14.29 22.75
CA PRO A 425 -4.53 15.40 22.79
C PRO A 425 -4.33 16.32 21.58
N PHE A 426 -5.40 16.52 20.80
CA PHE A 426 -5.49 17.53 19.74
C PHE A 426 -6.22 18.78 20.25
N ARG A 427 -5.81 19.95 19.78
CA ARG A 427 -6.26 21.27 20.24
C ARG A 427 -7.10 21.99 19.19
#